data_AF-A0A7K6LAN0-F1
#
_entry.id   AF-A0A7K6LAN0-F1
#
_cell.length_a   1.000
_cell.length_b   1.000
_cell.length_c   1.000
_cell.angle_alpha   90.00
_cell.angle_beta   90.00
_cell.angle_gamma   90.00
#
_symmetry.space_group_name_H-M   'P 1'
#
loop_
_entity.id
_entity.type
_entity.pdbx_description
1 polymer ?
#
loop_
_entity_poly.entity_id
_entity_poly.type
_entity_poly.pdbx_seq_one_letter_code
_entity_poly.pdbx_strand_id
1 'polypeptide(L)' 'CPDGWVGYRGVCYFFSRDHRTWDQGQARCSELGASLAVLKDEEMEFLFTFSRNFDYWLGLRR' A
#
# COMPACT_ATOMS: atom_id res chain seq x y z
N CYS A 1 -10.75 -9.25 -2.42
CA CYS A 1 -9.78 -8.80 -1.41
C CYS A 1 -10.41 -8.96 -0.03
N PRO A 2 -9.63 -9.14 1.04
CA PRO A 2 -10.18 -9.18 2.39
C PRO A 2 -10.91 -7.89 2.73
N ASP A 3 -11.80 -7.93 3.73
CA ASP A 3 -12.53 -6.74 4.17
C ASP A 3 -11.55 -5.63 4.60
N GLY A 4 -11.80 -4.40 4.16
CA GLY A 4 -10.93 -3.24 4.39
C GLY A 4 -9.77 -3.07 3.38
N TRP A 5 -9.69 -3.93 2.36
CA TRP A 5 -8.72 -3.81 1.27
C TRP A 5 -9.40 -3.34 -0.01
N VAL A 6 -8.67 -2.58 -0.83
CA VAL A 6 -9.15 -2.09 -2.12
C VAL A 6 -8.58 -2.96 -3.24
N GLY A 7 -9.44 -3.54 -4.06
CA GLY A 7 -9.03 -4.34 -5.21
C GLY A 7 -8.87 -3.49 -6.47
N TYR A 8 -7.73 -3.61 -7.16
CA TYR A 8 -7.51 -3.00 -8.47
C TYR A 8 -6.67 -3.94 -9.34
N ARG A 9 -7.15 -4.23 -10.56
CA ARG A 9 -6.47 -5.08 -11.56
C ARG A 9 -6.01 -6.46 -11.03
N GLY A 10 -6.78 -7.06 -10.14
CA GLY A 10 -6.46 -8.36 -9.54
C GLY A 10 -5.46 -8.32 -8.38
N VAL A 11 -5.00 -7.13 -7.99
CA VAL A 11 -4.15 -6.89 -6.81
C VAL A 11 -4.99 -6.27 -5.69
N CYS A 12 -4.69 -6.62 -4.46
CA CYS A 12 -5.36 -6.09 -3.27
C CYS A 12 -4.43 -5.14 -2.51
N TYR A 13 -4.90 -3.91 -2.30
CA TYR A 13 -4.16 -2.84 -1.65
C TYR A 13 -4.73 -2.53 -0.27
N PHE A 14 -3.85 -2.45 0.73
CA PHE A 14 -4.20 -2.02 2.08
C PHE A 14 -3.60 -0.65 2.37
N PHE A 15 -4.46 0.30 2.70
CA PHE A 15 -4.07 1.66 3.06
C PHE A 15 -3.97 1.76 4.58
N SER A 16 -2.76 1.55 5.10
CA SER A 16 -2.49 1.70 6.53
C SER A 16 -2.71 3.15 6.96
N ARG A 17 -3.40 3.36 8.08
CA ARG A 17 -3.57 4.68 8.72
C ARG A 17 -2.46 5.02 9.71
N ASP A 18 -1.48 4.12 9.86
CA ASP A 18 -0.39 4.27 10.81
C ASP A 18 0.75 5.11 10.22
N HIS A 19 1.08 6.23 10.86
CA HIS A 19 2.21 7.11 10.51
C HIS A 19 3.54 6.56 11.05
N ARG A 20 3.96 5.40 10.55
CA ARG A 20 5.17 4.68 11.00
C ARG A 20 6.34 4.88 10.03
N THR A 21 7.53 4.39 10.39
CA THR A 21 8.68 4.36 9.47
C THR A 21 8.48 3.32 8.36
N TRP A 22 9.32 3.36 7.31
CA TRP A 22 9.28 2.39 6.22
C TRP A 22 9.42 0.94 6.74
N ASP A 23 10.42 0.68 7.60
CA ASP A 23 10.66 -0.67 8.16
C ASP A 23 9.47 -1.17 8.98
N GLN A 24 8.85 -0.30 9.76
CA GLN A 24 7.66 -0.61 10.52
C GLN A 24 6.45 -0.86 9.60
N GLY A 25 6.32 -0.12 8.50
CA GLY A 25 5.31 -0.35 7.48
C GLY A 25 5.48 -1.72 6.83
N GLN A 26 6.69 -2.09 6.45
CA GLN A 26 6.99 -3.40 5.89
C GLN A 26 6.74 -4.53 6.89
N ALA A 27 7.15 -4.38 8.15
CA ALA A 27 6.86 -5.36 9.20
C ALA A 27 5.34 -5.55 9.37
N ARG A 28 4.57 -4.46 9.38
CA ARG A 28 3.11 -4.51 9.48
C ARG A 28 2.45 -5.18 8.28
N CYS A 29 2.91 -4.89 7.06
CA CYS A 29 2.43 -5.60 5.88
C CYS A 29 2.72 -7.11 5.98
N SER A 30 3.91 -7.50 6.45
CA SER A 30 4.27 -8.91 6.65
C SER A 30 3.37 -9.61 7.67
N GLU A 31 3.00 -8.96 8.77
CA GLU A 31 2.03 -9.49 9.76
C GLU A 31 0.66 -9.78 9.14
N LEU A 32 0.27 -9.01 8.12
CA LEU A 32 -0.98 -9.18 7.36
C LEU A 32 -0.84 -10.18 6.20
N GLY A 33 0.31 -10.86 6.07
CA GLY A 33 0.57 -11.78 4.96
C GLY A 33 0.81 -11.07 3.62
N ALA A 34 1.24 -9.80 3.65
CA ALA A 34 1.48 -8.96 2.48
C ALA A 34 2.84 -8.28 2.53
N SER A 35 3.13 -7.42 1.55
CA SER A 35 4.32 -6.57 1.49
C SER A 35 3.91 -5.13 1.21
N LEU A 36 4.82 -4.18 1.44
CA LEU A 36 4.60 -2.82 0.94
C LEU A 36 4.37 -2.86 -0.57
N ALA A 37 3.43 -2.02 -1.03
CA ALA A 37 3.02 -2.02 -2.43
C ALA A 37 4.16 -1.53 -3.32
N VAL A 38 4.49 -2.32 -4.34
CA VAL A 38 5.38 -1.91 -5.44
C VAL A 38 4.50 -1.52 -6.60
N LEU A 39 4.55 -0.26 -6.99
CA LEU A 39 3.65 0.29 -7.99
C LEU A 39 4.24 0.16 -9.37
N LYS A 40 3.40 -0.21 -10.33
CA LYS A 40 3.64 0.02 -11.75
C LYS A 40 3.07 1.38 -12.16
N ASP A 41 3.59 1.94 -13.24
CA ASP A 41 3.13 3.25 -13.75
C ASP A 41 1.61 3.29 -13.97
N GLU A 42 1.03 2.18 -14.43
CA GLU A 42 -0.41 2.02 -14.68
C GLU A 42 -1.29 2.00 -13.42
N GLU A 43 -0.69 1.85 -12.24
CA GLU A 43 -1.38 1.78 -10.95
C GLU A 43 -1.27 3.10 -10.17
N MET A 44 -0.45 4.04 -10.68
CA MET A 44 -0.15 5.31 -10.02
C MET A 44 -1.38 6.22 -9.95
N GLU A 45 -2.13 6.35 -11.05
CA GLU A 45 -3.35 7.17 -11.13
C GLU A 45 -4.44 6.70 -10.16
N PHE A 46 -4.61 5.38 -10.05
CA PHE A 46 -5.53 4.77 -9.11
C PHE A 46 -5.15 5.14 -7.67
N LEU A 47 -3.85 5.05 -7.34
CA LEU A 47 -3.38 5.40 -6.00
C LEU A 47 -3.54 6.87 -5.64
N PHE A 48 -3.29 7.78 -6.58
CA PHE A 48 -3.53 9.21 -6.35
C PHE A 48 -5.00 9.50 -6.04
N THR A 49 -5.92 8.78 -6.67
CA THR A 49 -7.36 8.92 -6.40
C THR A 49 -7.73 8.40 -5.01
N PHE A 50 -7.10 7.32 -4.54
CA PHE A 50 -7.42 6.67 -3.27
C PHE A 50 -6.62 7.18 -2.07
N SER A 51 -5.46 7.80 -2.29
CA SER A 51 -4.58 8.26 -1.20
C SER A 51 -5.17 9.42 -0.41
N ARG A 52 -6.15 10.17 -0.96
CA ARG A 52 -6.88 11.27 -0.31
C ARG A 52 -5.98 12.26 0.44
N ASN A 53 -4.82 12.61 -0.16
CA ASN A 53 -3.80 13.51 0.39
C ASN A 53 -2.99 12.98 1.59
N PHE A 54 -2.94 11.66 1.79
CA PHE A 54 -2.02 11.05 2.75
C PHE A 54 -0.78 10.50 2.05
N ASP A 55 0.36 10.66 2.71
CA ASP A 55 1.62 10.02 2.29
C ASP A 55 1.65 8.58 2.78
N TYR A 56 2.00 7.65 1.87
CA TYR A 56 2.11 6.22 2.16
C TYR A 56 3.49 5.72 1.80
N TRP A 57 4.04 4.82 2.61
CA TRP A 57 5.25 4.08 2.25
C TRP A 57 4.96 3.07 1.15
N LEU A 58 5.87 3.02 0.17
CA LEU A 58 5.85 2.07 -0.93
C LEU A 58 7.06 1.14 -0.82
N GLY A 59 6.98 -0.04 -1.44
CA GLY A 59 8.01 -1.08 -1.41
C GLY A 59 9.28 -0.75 -2.21
N LEU A 60 9.56 0.53 -2.49
CA LEU A 60 10.76 0.96 -3.19
C LEU A 60 11.89 1.15 -2.18
N ARG A 61 13.03 0.46 -2.40
CA ARG A 61 14.24 0.58 -1.58
C ARG A 61 15.44 0.81 -2.50
N ARG A 62 16.34 1.71 -2.09
CA ARG A 62 17.60 2.03 -2.80
C ARG A 62 18.75 1.20 -2.26
#